data_AF-A0A7C8M6M8-F1
#
_entry.id   AF-A0A7C8M6M8-F1
#
_cell.length_a   1.000
_cell.length_b   1.000
_cell.length_c   1.000
_cell.angle_alpha   90.00
_cell.angle_beta   90.00
_cell.angle_gamma   90.00
#
_symmetry.space_group_name_H-M   'P 1'
#
loop_
_entity.id
_entity.type
_entity.pdbx_description
1 polymer ?
#
loop_
_entity_poly.entity_id
_entity_poly.type
_entity_poly.pdbx_seq_one_letter_code
_entity_poly.pdbx_strand_id
1 'polypeptide(L)'
;MNDAPPYSPNATSSETRLPYDYQYVSAQDEDGDPFESLARPKPSTAESSSSAAVFAQQSSPSPSSVSFATPLRPTVSTPARLAPTFIYSPELPPGYAPVDELARSFRLAPPFIYTTKTSAVPRYQLMQEFSRSGRPSKLHIRRLLASETRSASLPTAALVSDDGKPRIRYDEEGTMYSVSAYDGSMRGHRSSTIGGLITLETVKGLRGGRTTKIHRVTKNRRRDSLNPENEARMQRYGYQAKDEWDKNMLFCVKRGEWEDDEGVRIAVEGDGRSELDILARVEGRGWWRDLVVSCWVMRVWASDGLRWEGDVKGW
;
A
#
# COMPACT_ATOMS: atom_id res chain seq x y z
N MET A 1 29.33 -40.75 -34.58
CA MET A 1 27.96 -40.37 -34.20
C MET A 1 27.66 -41.03 -32.87
N ASN A 2 27.63 -40.25 -31.80
CA ASN A 2 26.91 -40.48 -30.53
C ASN A 2 27.23 -39.30 -29.60
N ASP A 3 26.70 -38.13 -29.94
CA ASP A 3 26.64 -36.99 -29.04
C ASP A 3 25.56 -37.28 -27.99
N ALA A 4 25.98 -37.42 -26.73
CA ALA A 4 25.07 -37.50 -25.60
C ALA A 4 24.63 -36.08 -25.21
N PRO A 5 23.34 -35.86 -24.91
CA PRO A 5 22.83 -34.54 -24.53
C PRO A 5 23.38 -34.10 -23.16
N PRO A 6 23.67 -32.79 -22.98
CA PRO A 6 23.98 -32.26 -21.67
C PRO A 6 22.67 -32.19 -20.86
N TYR A 7 22.75 -32.45 -19.57
CA TYR A 7 21.66 -32.41 -18.57
C TYR A 7 20.86 -33.70 -18.39
N SER A 8 21.36 -34.54 -17.47
CA SER A 8 20.53 -35.51 -16.77
C SER A 8 19.75 -34.82 -15.64
N PRO A 9 18.42 -35.01 -15.54
CA PRO A 9 17.55 -34.33 -14.56
C PRO A 9 17.65 -34.88 -13.12
N ASN A 10 18.62 -35.76 -12.85
CA ASN A 10 18.80 -36.43 -11.55
C ASN A 10 20.05 -35.95 -10.77
N ALA A 11 20.62 -34.79 -11.12
CA ALA A 11 21.76 -34.24 -10.39
C ALA A 11 21.33 -33.82 -8.96
N THR A 12 21.79 -34.57 -7.96
CA THR A 12 21.62 -34.27 -6.54
C THR A 12 22.53 -33.11 -6.12
N SER A 13 22.07 -32.29 -5.18
CA SER A 13 22.70 -31.03 -4.72
C SER A 13 24.04 -31.16 -3.98
N SER A 14 24.69 -32.33 -4.03
CA SER A 14 25.97 -32.60 -3.35
C SER A 14 27.21 -32.29 -4.21
N GLU A 15 27.04 -31.85 -5.46
CA GLU A 15 28.15 -31.75 -6.43
C GLU A 15 28.62 -30.33 -6.78
N THR A 16 28.17 -29.31 -6.04
CA THR A 16 28.71 -27.94 -6.16
C THR A 16 29.81 -27.70 -5.12
N ARG A 17 30.92 -28.45 -5.21
CA ARG A 17 32.14 -28.10 -4.49
C ARG A 17 32.90 -27.05 -5.29
N LEU A 18 32.94 -25.83 -4.78
CA LEU A 18 33.89 -24.83 -5.24
C LEU A 18 35.33 -25.32 -4.94
N PRO A 19 36.31 -25.00 -5.81
CA PRO A 19 37.71 -25.36 -5.60
C PRO A 19 38.23 -24.87 -4.24
N TYR A 20 39.11 -25.67 -3.63
CA TYR A 20 39.62 -25.52 -2.26
C TYR A 20 40.53 -24.28 -2.03
N ASP A 21 40.69 -23.42 -3.03
CA ASP A 21 41.79 -22.45 -3.08
C ASP A 21 41.32 -20.99 -2.99
N TYR A 22 40.04 -20.76 -2.67
CA TYR A 22 39.51 -19.40 -2.54
C TYR A 22 39.88 -18.79 -1.18
N GLN A 23 41.04 -18.13 -1.13
CA GLN A 23 41.46 -17.33 0.02
C GLN A 23 40.70 -16.00 0.04
N TYR A 24 39.83 -15.84 1.04
CA TYR A 24 39.14 -14.59 1.33
C TYR A 24 40.09 -13.69 2.13
N VAL A 25 40.56 -12.60 1.53
CA VAL A 25 41.34 -11.56 2.22
C VAL A 25 40.37 -10.72 3.05
N SER A 26 40.39 -10.94 4.36
CA SER A 26 39.66 -10.14 5.35
C SER A 26 40.33 -8.76 5.46
N ALA A 27 39.65 -7.71 4.98
CA ALA A 27 40.04 -6.33 5.25
C ALA A 27 39.67 -6.00 6.71
N GLN A 28 40.69 -5.89 7.55
CA GLN A 28 40.62 -5.34 8.90
C GLN A 28 40.48 -3.82 8.86
N ASP A 29 39.60 -3.33 9.74
CA ASP A 29 39.76 -2.17 10.61
C ASP A 29 40.24 -0.85 9.99
N GLU A 30 39.30 0.04 9.65
CA GLU A 30 39.44 1.49 9.84
C GLU A 30 38.08 2.11 10.20
N ASP A 31 37.77 2.09 11.50
CA ASP A 31 36.70 2.90 12.10
C ASP A 31 37.18 4.36 12.18
N GLY A 32 36.73 5.18 11.25
CA GLY A 32 36.88 6.64 11.30
C GLY A 32 35.81 7.32 10.46
N ASP A 33 34.75 7.82 11.11
CA ASP A 33 33.68 8.57 10.44
C ASP A 33 34.24 9.91 9.91
N PRO A 34 34.35 10.10 8.58
CA PRO A 34 34.98 11.28 7.99
C PRO A 34 34.10 12.54 8.05
N PHE A 35 32.92 12.49 8.68
CA PHE A 35 31.94 13.59 8.69
C PHE A 35 31.72 14.28 10.05
N GLU A 36 32.37 13.84 11.13
CA GLU A 36 32.26 14.50 12.45
C GLU A 36 32.74 15.97 12.44
N SER A 37 33.50 16.40 11.43
CA SER A 37 34.01 17.78 11.32
C SER A 37 33.01 18.80 10.76
N LEU A 38 31.81 18.39 10.30
CA LEU A 38 30.85 19.28 9.62
C LEU A 38 29.67 19.76 10.47
N ALA A 39 29.67 19.51 11.78
CA ALA A 39 28.61 19.97 12.68
C ALA A 39 28.66 21.51 12.87
N ARG A 40 27.90 22.22 12.02
CA ARG A 40 27.70 23.67 12.08
C ARG A 40 26.70 24.02 13.19
N PRO A 41 27.02 24.94 14.12
CA PRO A 41 26.06 25.37 15.14
C PRO A 41 25.18 26.49 14.60
N LYS A 42 23.86 26.45 14.87
CA LYS A 42 22.94 27.62 14.86
C LYS A 42 21.48 27.21 15.15
N PRO A 43 20.59 28.15 15.52
CA PRO A 43 20.62 28.99 16.72
C PRO A 43 19.27 28.92 17.48
N SER A 44 19.27 29.42 18.72
CA SER A 44 18.05 29.86 19.40
C SER A 44 17.38 31.00 18.62
N THR A 45 16.06 31.19 18.77
CA THR A 45 15.40 32.46 19.16
C THR A 45 13.92 32.52 18.72
N ALA A 46 13.11 33.00 19.66
CA ALA A 46 11.85 33.75 19.55
C ALA A 46 10.52 33.04 19.22
N GLU A 47 9.74 33.00 20.28
CA GLU A 47 8.29 33.21 20.38
C GLU A 47 7.74 34.29 19.44
N SER A 48 6.52 34.10 18.94
CA SER A 48 5.58 35.21 18.72
C SER A 48 4.14 34.70 18.61
N SER A 49 3.27 35.49 19.21
CA SER A 49 1.90 35.21 19.61
C SER A 49 0.86 35.72 18.60
N SER A 50 -0.42 35.42 18.86
CA SER A 50 -1.65 36.07 18.34
C SER A 50 -2.03 35.73 16.88
N SER A 51 -3.29 35.55 16.48
CA SER A 51 -4.50 36.30 16.83
C SER A 51 -5.77 35.52 16.46
N ALA A 52 -6.87 35.86 17.12
CA ALA A 52 -8.23 35.39 16.87
C ALA A 52 -8.97 36.24 15.82
N ALA A 53 -9.92 35.61 15.10
CA ALA A 53 -11.12 36.19 14.48
C ALA A 53 -11.97 35.00 13.99
N VAL A 54 -13.15 34.64 14.51
CA VAL A 54 -14.45 35.32 14.52
C VAL A 54 -14.81 35.96 13.18
N PHE A 55 -15.58 35.26 12.34
CA PHE A 55 -16.57 35.90 11.48
C PHE A 55 -17.75 34.95 11.19
N ALA A 56 -18.93 35.55 11.22
CA ALA A 56 -20.24 34.93 11.21
C ALA A 56 -20.86 34.86 9.81
N GLN A 57 -21.86 33.98 9.69
CA GLN A 57 -23.11 34.08 8.91
C GLN A 57 -23.08 34.69 7.50
N GLN A 58 -23.59 33.94 6.52
CA GLN A 58 -24.75 34.41 5.74
C GLN A 58 -25.44 33.29 4.94
N SER A 59 -26.70 33.57 4.65
CA SER A 59 -27.81 32.66 4.39
C SER A 59 -28.32 32.77 2.96
N SER A 60 -28.88 31.64 2.44
CA SER A 60 -30.01 31.52 1.48
C SER A 60 -29.84 32.10 0.05
N PRO A 61 -30.74 31.83 -0.93
CA PRO A 61 -31.87 30.89 -1.02
C PRO A 61 -31.87 29.99 -2.30
N SER A 62 -32.78 29.01 -2.31
CA SER A 62 -33.29 28.28 -3.48
C SER A 62 -33.96 29.20 -4.51
N PRO A 63 -34.11 28.73 -5.77
CA PRO A 63 -35.48 28.55 -6.25
C PRO A 63 -35.71 27.29 -7.09
N SER A 64 -36.92 26.78 -6.91
CA SER A 64 -37.67 25.84 -7.74
C SER A 64 -37.76 26.30 -9.20
N SER A 65 -37.93 25.38 -10.16
CA SER A 65 -39.13 25.37 -11.01
C SER A 65 -39.10 24.37 -12.20
N VAL A 66 -40.32 23.87 -12.45
CA VAL A 66 -40.97 23.35 -13.66
C VAL A 66 -40.48 22.09 -14.41
N SER A 67 -41.34 21.09 -14.28
CA SER A 67 -41.75 20.08 -15.24
C SER A 67 -41.97 20.61 -16.66
N PHE A 68 -41.54 19.85 -17.66
CA PHE A 68 -42.16 19.86 -18.99
C PHE A 68 -42.33 18.44 -19.56
N ALA A 69 -43.39 18.33 -20.33
CA ALA A 69 -44.10 17.14 -20.71
C ALA A 69 -43.41 16.28 -21.78
N THR A 70 -43.76 15.00 -21.74
CA THR A 70 -43.67 14.03 -22.83
C THR A 70 -44.37 14.54 -24.09
N PRO A 71 -43.81 14.25 -25.28
CA PRO A 71 -44.67 13.68 -26.31
C PRO A 71 -44.02 12.53 -27.09
N LEU A 72 -44.81 11.45 -27.17
CA LEU A 72 -45.13 10.61 -28.32
C LEU A 72 -44.04 10.27 -29.36
N ARG A 73 -43.82 8.95 -29.43
CA ARG A 73 -43.20 8.19 -30.52
C ARG A 73 -43.69 8.61 -31.92
N PRO A 74 -42.77 8.80 -32.87
CA PRO A 74 -43.01 8.49 -34.28
C PRO A 74 -42.57 7.06 -34.58
N THR A 75 -43.54 6.21 -34.88
CA THR A 75 -43.34 4.94 -35.59
C THR A 75 -42.98 5.28 -37.04
N VAL A 76 -41.72 5.09 -37.43
CA VAL A 76 -41.30 5.23 -38.84
C VAL A 76 -40.62 3.96 -39.29
N SER A 77 -41.35 3.28 -40.18
CA SER A 77 -40.96 2.40 -41.27
C SER A 77 -39.46 2.15 -41.46
N THR A 78 -39.10 0.87 -41.34
CA THR A 78 -37.89 0.22 -41.85
C THR A 78 -37.61 0.59 -43.32
N PRO A 79 -36.49 1.28 -43.62
CA PRO A 79 -35.88 1.23 -44.93
C PRO A 79 -34.85 0.09 -45.01
N ALA A 80 -34.61 -0.32 -46.25
CA ALA A 80 -33.88 -1.50 -46.67
C ALA A 80 -32.55 -1.77 -45.95
N ARG A 81 -32.32 -3.06 -45.70
CA ARG A 81 -31.08 -3.70 -45.27
C ARG A 81 -29.96 -3.42 -46.28
N LEU A 82 -29.32 -2.27 -46.14
CA LEU A 82 -28.03 -2.00 -46.77
C LEU A 82 -26.98 -2.86 -46.05
N ALA A 83 -26.13 -3.51 -46.85
CA ALA A 83 -25.05 -4.35 -46.37
C ALA A 83 -24.22 -3.61 -45.30
N PRO A 84 -23.75 -4.30 -44.25
CA PRO A 84 -22.98 -3.67 -43.19
C PRO A 84 -21.71 -3.09 -43.79
N THR A 85 -21.71 -1.78 -44.02
CA THR A 85 -20.48 -1.02 -44.19
C THR A 85 -19.69 -1.29 -42.93
N PHE A 86 -18.59 -2.04 -43.06
CA PHE A 86 -17.59 -2.17 -42.00
C PHE A 86 -17.08 -0.77 -41.71
N ILE A 87 -17.74 -0.09 -40.76
CA ILE A 87 -17.22 1.09 -40.12
C ILE A 87 -16.00 0.57 -39.38
N TYR A 88 -14.82 0.78 -39.97
CA TYR A 88 -13.55 0.68 -39.26
C TYR A 88 -13.67 1.61 -38.06
N SER A 89 -14.02 1.03 -36.90
CA SER A 89 -13.87 1.72 -35.64
C SER A 89 -12.40 2.09 -35.58
N PRO A 90 -12.04 3.38 -35.49
CA PRO A 90 -10.64 3.76 -35.36
C PRO A 90 -10.08 2.93 -34.22
N GLU A 91 -9.00 2.21 -34.51
CA GLU A 91 -8.28 1.39 -33.54
C GLU A 91 -7.94 2.32 -32.39
N LEU A 92 -8.73 2.23 -31.32
CA LEU A 92 -8.54 3.07 -30.15
C LEU A 92 -7.09 2.84 -29.72
N PRO A 93 -6.32 3.91 -29.48
CA PRO A 93 -4.92 3.78 -29.12
C PRO A 93 -4.80 2.72 -28.02
N PRO A 94 -3.80 1.82 -28.11
CA PRO A 94 -3.71 0.66 -27.24
C PRO A 94 -3.97 1.09 -25.80
N GLY A 95 -4.90 0.42 -25.13
CA GLY A 95 -5.44 0.78 -23.81
C GLY A 95 -4.43 0.68 -22.65
N TYR A 96 -3.15 0.93 -22.91
CA TYR A 96 -2.11 1.17 -21.94
C TYR A 96 -2.21 2.63 -21.50
N ALA A 97 -3.14 2.95 -20.59
CA ALA A 97 -2.79 3.99 -19.64
C ALA A 97 -1.82 3.30 -18.69
N PRO A 98 -0.49 3.56 -18.79
CA PRO A 98 0.45 3.00 -17.83
C PRO A 98 -0.05 3.38 -16.45
N VAL A 99 0.01 2.41 -15.54
CA VAL A 99 -0.25 2.54 -14.11
C VAL A 99 0.51 3.78 -13.63
N ASP A 100 -0.13 4.97 -13.63
CA ASP A 100 0.49 6.29 -13.38
C ASP A 100 1.63 6.18 -12.36
N GLU A 101 2.86 6.10 -12.84
CA GLU A 101 4.04 5.86 -12.00
C GLU A 101 4.39 7.13 -11.22
N LEU A 102 3.89 8.27 -11.70
CA LEU A 102 4.05 9.58 -11.11
C LEU A 102 3.05 9.84 -9.98
N ALA A 103 2.05 8.99 -9.82
CA ALA A 103 1.12 9.04 -8.68
C ALA A 103 1.87 8.91 -7.36
N ARG A 104 1.99 10.04 -6.65
CA ARG A 104 2.66 10.17 -5.35
C ARG A 104 1.71 10.52 -4.21
N SER A 105 0.53 11.02 -4.53
CA SER A 105 -0.43 11.53 -3.56
C SER A 105 -1.69 10.70 -3.59
N PHE A 106 -2.06 10.19 -2.43
CA PHE A 106 -3.17 9.26 -2.25
C PHE A 106 -4.15 9.82 -1.23
N ARG A 107 -5.44 9.61 -1.49
CA ARG A 107 -6.52 9.90 -0.56
C ARG A 107 -7.37 8.65 -0.33
N LEU A 108 -7.54 8.32 0.93
CA LEU A 108 -8.39 7.25 1.40
C LEU A 108 -9.82 7.75 1.45
N ALA A 109 -10.66 7.25 0.55
CA ALA A 109 -12.10 7.46 0.54
C ALA A 109 -12.74 6.07 0.36
N PRO A 110 -12.86 5.31 1.46
CA PRO A 110 -13.20 3.90 1.40
C PRO A 110 -14.55 3.66 0.67
N PRO A 111 -14.68 2.54 -0.07
CA PRO A 111 -13.74 1.42 -0.13
C PRO A 111 -12.54 1.64 -1.08
N PHE A 112 -12.32 2.85 -1.58
CA PHE A 112 -11.27 3.13 -2.55
C PHE A 112 -10.14 4.01 -1.99
N ILE A 113 -9.01 3.95 -2.68
CA ILE A 113 -7.90 4.89 -2.50
C ILE A 113 -7.67 5.55 -3.84
N TYR A 114 -7.86 6.87 -3.87
CA TYR A 114 -7.71 7.69 -5.06
C TYR A 114 -6.32 8.28 -5.12
N THR A 115 -5.82 8.47 -6.33
CA THR A 115 -4.77 9.45 -6.54
C THR A 115 -5.37 10.85 -6.42
N THR A 116 -4.61 11.87 -6.00
CA THR A 116 -5.14 13.24 -5.85
C THR A 116 -4.43 14.27 -6.72
N LYS A 117 -3.09 14.32 -6.72
CA LYS A 117 -2.35 15.36 -7.43
C LYS A 117 -2.27 15.15 -8.95
N THR A 118 -2.20 13.90 -9.41
CA THR A 118 -2.00 13.58 -10.83
C THR A 118 -3.30 13.29 -11.56
N SER A 119 -4.26 12.67 -10.88
CA SER A 119 -5.57 12.31 -11.40
C SER A 119 -6.50 11.95 -10.24
N ALA A 120 -7.81 12.12 -10.39
CA ALA A 120 -8.81 11.76 -9.37
C ALA A 120 -9.37 10.35 -9.59
N VAL A 121 -8.50 9.36 -9.84
CA VAL A 121 -8.92 8.01 -10.21
C VAL A 121 -8.65 7.00 -9.09
N PRO A 122 -9.52 6.00 -8.87
CA PRO A 122 -9.31 4.99 -7.86
C PRO A 122 -8.20 4.04 -8.30
N ARG A 123 -7.23 3.82 -7.41
CA ARG A 123 -6.03 3.02 -7.65
C ARG A 123 -6.03 1.72 -6.87
N TYR A 124 -6.56 1.77 -5.65
CA TYR A 124 -6.68 0.62 -4.79
C TYR A 124 -8.13 0.47 -4.33
N GLN A 125 -8.49 -0.78 -4.05
CA GLN A 125 -9.78 -1.15 -3.51
C GLN A 125 -9.56 -1.93 -2.21
N LEU A 126 -10.43 -1.69 -1.25
CA LEU A 126 -10.45 -2.27 0.07
C LEU A 126 -11.68 -3.15 0.21
N MET A 127 -11.53 -4.29 0.88
CA MET A 127 -12.64 -5.15 1.29
C MET A 127 -12.44 -5.58 2.73
N GLN A 128 -13.48 -5.49 3.54
CA GLN A 128 -13.45 -5.91 4.93
C GLN A 128 -14.22 -7.20 5.13
N GLU A 129 -13.60 -8.15 5.80
CA GLU A 129 -14.27 -9.33 6.33
C GLU A 129 -14.67 -9.09 7.77
N PHE A 130 -15.92 -9.43 8.11
CA PHE A 130 -16.44 -9.34 9.47
C PHE A 130 -16.58 -10.71 10.10
N SER A 131 -16.30 -10.77 11.39
CA SER A 131 -16.61 -11.94 12.21
C SER A 131 -18.12 -12.15 12.34
N ARG A 132 -18.54 -13.28 12.93
CA ARG A 132 -19.95 -13.53 13.28
C ARG A 132 -20.54 -12.47 14.22
N SER A 133 -19.70 -11.78 14.99
CA SER A 133 -20.11 -10.72 15.91
C SER A 133 -20.16 -9.33 15.25
N GLY A 134 -19.96 -9.23 13.93
CA GLY A 134 -19.96 -7.95 13.20
C GLY A 134 -18.74 -7.07 13.52
N ARG A 135 -17.65 -7.68 14.04
CA ARG A 135 -16.37 -6.97 14.23
C ARG A 135 -15.48 -7.17 13.02
N PRO A 136 -14.77 -6.14 12.55
CA PRO A 136 -13.83 -6.28 11.44
C PRO A 136 -12.74 -7.29 11.85
N SER A 137 -12.57 -8.32 11.03
CA SER A 137 -11.66 -9.44 11.28
C SER A 137 -10.46 -9.40 10.33
N LYS A 138 -10.69 -9.10 9.05
CA LYS A 138 -9.63 -8.97 8.06
C LYS A 138 -9.91 -7.79 7.13
N LEU A 139 -8.84 -7.21 6.59
CA LEU A 139 -8.89 -6.18 5.57
C LEU A 139 -8.04 -6.64 4.38
N HIS A 140 -8.64 -6.68 3.20
CA HIS A 140 -7.98 -7.03 1.96
C HIS A 140 -7.72 -5.76 1.14
N ILE A 141 -6.52 -5.68 0.57
CA ILE A 141 -6.06 -4.55 -0.22
C ILE A 141 -5.69 -5.07 -1.60
N ARG A 142 -6.37 -4.54 -2.63
CA ARG A 142 -6.17 -4.88 -4.04
C ARG A 142 -5.76 -3.64 -4.82
N ARG A 143 -4.89 -3.83 -5.83
CA ARG A 143 -4.63 -2.81 -6.86
C ARG A 143 -5.61 -3.01 -8.01
N LEU A 144 -6.28 -1.94 -8.41
CA LEU A 144 -7.20 -1.94 -9.54
C LEU A 144 -6.45 -2.02 -10.87
N LEU A 145 -7.03 -2.73 -11.83
CA LEU A 145 -6.56 -2.79 -13.20
C LEU A 145 -6.89 -1.47 -13.92
N ALA A 146 -6.12 -1.13 -14.95
CA ALA A 146 -6.37 0.07 -15.75
C ALA A 146 -7.77 0.08 -16.39
N SER A 147 -8.31 -1.09 -16.76
CA SER A 147 -9.68 -1.24 -17.26
C SER A 147 -10.74 -0.90 -16.22
N GLU A 148 -10.51 -1.29 -14.96
CA GLU A 148 -11.41 -1.00 -13.83
C GLU A 148 -11.35 0.49 -13.46
N THR A 149 -10.15 1.05 -13.36
CA THR A 149 -9.96 2.48 -13.04
C THR A 149 -10.62 3.39 -14.09
N ARG A 150 -10.57 3.03 -15.38
CA ARG A 150 -11.22 3.79 -16.46
C ARG A 150 -12.74 3.80 -16.36
N SER A 151 -13.36 2.68 -15.99
CA SER A 151 -14.82 2.65 -15.82
C SER A 151 -15.29 3.45 -14.60
N ALA A 152 -14.36 3.77 -13.70
CA ALA A 152 -14.58 4.49 -12.45
C ALA A 152 -14.04 5.93 -12.44
N SER A 153 -13.48 6.45 -13.55
CA SER A 153 -12.94 7.81 -13.61
C SER A 153 -14.00 8.90 -13.81
N LEU A 154 -15.29 8.57 -13.71
CA LEU A 154 -16.40 9.53 -13.79
C LEU A 154 -16.66 10.15 -12.40
N PRO A 155 -17.26 11.35 -12.33
CA PRO A 155 -17.35 12.13 -11.09
C PRO A 155 -17.90 11.30 -9.93
N THR A 156 -17.31 11.49 -8.75
CA THR A 156 -17.43 10.75 -7.48
C THR A 156 -18.83 10.25 -7.08
N ALA A 157 -19.90 10.85 -7.61
CA ALA A 157 -21.28 10.38 -7.44
C ALA A 157 -21.64 9.10 -8.23
N ALA A 158 -20.83 8.70 -9.22
CA ALA A 158 -21.16 7.62 -10.16
C ALA A 158 -20.59 6.22 -9.81
N LEU A 159 -19.96 6.08 -8.63
CA LEU A 159 -19.36 4.79 -8.20
C LEU A 159 -20.28 3.94 -7.33
N VAL A 160 -21.30 4.57 -6.78
CA VAL A 160 -22.43 3.91 -6.16
C VAL A 160 -23.51 3.88 -7.24
N SER A 161 -23.86 2.69 -7.73
CA SER A 161 -25.01 2.54 -8.63
C SER A 161 -26.27 3.05 -7.93
N ASP A 162 -27.35 3.37 -8.66
CA ASP A 162 -28.65 3.71 -8.06
C ASP A 162 -29.12 2.65 -7.03
N ASP A 163 -28.65 1.41 -7.17
CA ASP A 163 -28.88 0.29 -6.24
C ASP A 163 -28.01 0.31 -4.96
N GLY A 164 -27.22 1.36 -4.71
CA GLY A 164 -26.31 1.44 -3.56
C GLY A 164 -25.07 0.53 -3.66
N LYS A 165 -24.88 -0.18 -4.77
CA LYS A 165 -23.80 -1.17 -4.93
C LYS A 165 -22.57 -0.55 -5.58
N PRO A 166 -21.34 -0.88 -5.12
CA PRO A 166 -20.13 -0.43 -5.77
C PRO A 166 -20.05 -0.98 -7.20
N ARG A 167 -19.82 -0.08 -8.16
CA ARG A 167 -19.74 -0.43 -9.60
C ARG A 167 -18.60 -1.42 -9.90
N ILE A 168 -17.52 -1.37 -9.13
CA ILE A 168 -16.41 -2.32 -9.22
C ILE A 168 -16.55 -3.35 -8.10
N ARG A 169 -16.84 -4.59 -8.46
CA ARG A 169 -16.83 -5.71 -7.51
C ARG A 169 -15.40 -6.01 -7.06
N TYR A 170 -15.24 -6.30 -5.78
CA TYR A 170 -13.95 -6.76 -5.27
C TYR A 170 -13.63 -8.15 -5.83
N ASP A 171 -12.45 -8.30 -6.43
CA ASP A 171 -11.93 -9.57 -6.93
C ASP A 171 -10.80 -10.05 -6.02
N GLU A 172 -11.02 -11.19 -5.38
CA GLU A 172 -10.14 -11.76 -4.37
C GLU A 172 -8.79 -12.21 -4.96
N GLU A 173 -8.75 -12.66 -6.22
CA GLU A 173 -7.51 -13.05 -6.91
C GLU A 173 -6.60 -11.82 -7.10
N GLY A 174 -7.23 -10.65 -7.20
CA GLY A 174 -6.65 -9.31 -7.18
C GLY A 174 -5.85 -8.93 -5.93
N THR A 175 -6.08 -9.62 -4.81
CA THR A 175 -5.59 -9.18 -3.50
C THR A 175 -4.07 -9.19 -3.43
N MET A 176 -3.49 -8.05 -3.04
CA MET A 176 -2.05 -7.91 -2.84
C MET A 176 -1.68 -8.19 -1.40
N TYR A 177 -2.38 -7.56 -0.45
CA TYR A 177 -2.11 -7.70 0.97
C TYR A 177 -3.41 -7.99 1.71
N SER A 178 -3.30 -8.81 2.75
CA SER A 178 -4.37 -9.02 3.72
C SER A 178 -3.86 -8.67 5.11
N VAL A 179 -4.61 -7.84 5.82
CA VAL A 179 -4.35 -7.44 7.20
C VAL A 179 -5.30 -8.20 8.11
N SER A 180 -4.78 -8.79 9.18
CA SER A 180 -5.56 -9.53 10.17
C SER A 180 -5.69 -8.68 11.44
N ALA A 181 -6.92 -8.56 11.95
CA ALA A 181 -7.20 -7.79 13.17
C ALA A 181 -6.72 -8.51 14.44
N TYR A 182 -6.58 -9.85 14.40
CA TYR A 182 -6.25 -10.65 15.57
C TYR A 182 -4.82 -10.40 16.07
N ASP A 183 -3.88 -10.38 15.14
CA ASP A 183 -2.45 -10.21 15.37
C ASP A 183 -1.93 -8.85 14.89
N GLY A 184 -2.78 -8.03 14.26
CA GLY A 184 -2.41 -6.75 13.70
C GLY A 184 -1.32 -6.89 12.63
N SER A 185 -1.28 -8.03 11.93
CA SER A 185 -0.25 -8.35 10.96
C SER A 185 -0.80 -8.24 9.53
N MET A 186 0.09 -7.95 8.58
CA MET A 186 -0.21 -7.87 7.16
C MET A 186 0.66 -8.87 6.39
N ARG A 187 0.04 -9.62 5.48
CA ARG A 187 0.72 -10.63 4.64
C ARG A 187 0.51 -10.31 3.16
N GLY A 188 1.59 -10.40 2.39
CA GLY A 188 1.55 -10.32 0.93
C GLY A 188 1.09 -11.64 0.29
N HIS A 189 0.28 -11.56 -0.76
CA HIS A 189 -0.29 -12.71 -1.49
C HIS A 189 0.27 -12.87 -2.90
N ARG A 190 1.00 -11.88 -3.43
CA ARG A 190 1.52 -11.88 -4.80
C ARG A 190 3.04 -11.90 -4.84
N SER A 191 3.60 -12.40 -5.93
CA SER A 191 5.04 -12.34 -6.19
C SER A 191 5.58 -10.90 -6.26
N SER A 192 4.73 -9.94 -6.60
CA SER A 192 5.06 -8.51 -6.61
C SER A 192 5.01 -7.85 -5.23
N THR A 193 4.65 -8.59 -4.18
CA THR A 193 4.59 -8.08 -2.80
C THR A 193 5.78 -8.56 -1.99
N ILE A 194 6.13 -7.81 -0.95
CA ILE A 194 7.23 -8.21 -0.08
C ILE A 194 6.84 -9.46 0.72
N GLY A 195 7.67 -10.51 0.62
CA GLY A 195 7.45 -11.74 1.38
C GLY A 195 7.72 -11.56 2.88
N GLY A 196 7.02 -12.34 3.71
CA GLY A 196 7.12 -12.28 5.17
C GLY A 196 5.83 -11.78 5.82
N LEU A 197 5.91 -11.50 7.10
CA LEU A 197 4.83 -10.94 7.90
C LEU A 197 5.17 -9.49 8.25
N ILE A 198 4.29 -8.55 7.95
CA ILE A 198 4.48 -7.15 8.33
C ILE A 198 3.71 -6.92 9.63
N THR A 199 4.38 -6.42 10.66
CA THR A 199 3.79 -6.17 11.98
C THR A 199 3.92 -4.69 12.32
N LEU A 200 2.93 -4.18 13.05
CA LEU A 200 2.87 -2.79 13.48
C LEU A 200 3.03 -2.70 14.99
N GLU A 201 4.01 -1.92 15.43
CA GLU A 201 4.31 -1.69 16.84
C GLU A 201 4.13 -0.19 17.15
N THR A 202 3.12 0.14 17.95
CA THR A 202 2.88 1.54 18.36
C THR A 202 3.41 1.75 19.77
N VAL A 203 4.42 2.62 19.89
CA VAL A 203 5.02 3.02 21.16
C VAL A 203 4.50 4.41 21.53
N LYS A 204 4.00 4.55 22.75
CA LYS A 204 3.61 5.84 23.33
C LYS A 204 4.84 6.46 23.97
N GLY A 205 5.33 7.57 23.42
CA GLY A 205 6.46 8.31 23.96
C GLY A 205 6.10 9.07 25.24
N LEU A 206 7.12 9.35 26.06
CA LEU A 206 7.01 10.08 27.34
C LEU A 206 6.37 11.47 27.16
N ARG A 207 6.62 12.17 26.05
CA ARG A 207 6.05 13.49 25.73
C ARG A 207 4.69 13.42 25.02
N GLY A 208 3.96 12.31 25.15
CA GLY A 208 2.61 12.15 24.58
C GLY A 208 2.55 11.91 23.07
N GLY A 209 3.69 11.90 22.37
CA GLY A 209 3.76 11.51 20.96
C GLY A 209 3.55 10.00 20.77
N ARG A 210 2.85 9.60 19.71
CA ARG A 210 2.79 8.20 19.25
C ARG A 210 3.82 8.01 18.15
N THR A 211 4.68 7.00 18.30
CA THR A 211 5.60 6.54 17.27
C THR A 211 5.19 5.14 16.86
N THR A 212 4.97 4.93 15.57
CA THR A 212 4.60 3.63 15.03
C THR A 212 5.76 3.07 14.23
N LYS A 213 6.29 1.92 14.63
CA LYS A 213 7.30 1.18 13.87
C LYS A 213 6.63 0.06 13.10
N ILE A 214 6.96 -0.07 11.83
CA ILE A 214 6.45 -1.12 10.97
C ILE A 214 7.63 -2.03 10.64
N HIS A 215 7.49 -3.30 10.99
CA HIS A 215 8.55 -4.28 10.85
C HIS A 215 8.15 -5.37 9.87
N ARG A 216 9.10 -5.79 9.04
CA ARG A 216 9.07 -7.05 8.31
C ARG A 216 9.65 -8.13 9.20
N VAL A 217 8.84 -9.12 9.50
CA VAL A 217 9.17 -10.32 10.24
C VAL A 217 9.29 -11.47 9.25
N THR A 218 10.49 -12.03 9.13
CA THR A 218 10.77 -13.20 8.29
C THR A 218 11.33 -14.32 9.13
N LYS A 219 11.02 -15.57 8.79
CA LYS A 219 11.67 -16.71 9.43
C LYS A 219 13.16 -16.65 9.12
N ASN A 220 14.00 -16.82 10.13
CA ASN A 220 15.43 -16.72 9.97
C ASN A 220 15.92 -17.74 8.93
N ARG A 221 16.41 -17.24 7.78
CA ARG A 221 16.82 -18.08 6.65
C ARG A 221 18.14 -18.79 6.91
N ARG A 222 18.97 -18.25 7.79
CA ARG A 222 20.34 -18.73 8.00
C ARG A 222 20.42 -20.05 8.77
N ARG A 223 19.30 -20.55 9.31
CA ARG A 223 19.34 -21.60 10.35
C ARG A 223 20.34 -21.24 11.45
N ASP A 224 20.46 -19.94 11.75
CA ASP A 224 21.37 -19.38 12.75
C ASP A 224 21.03 -19.84 14.17
N SER A 225 20.00 -20.67 14.36
CA SER A 225 19.83 -21.48 15.56
C SER A 225 21.04 -22.38 15.85
N LEU A 226 21.85 -22.69 14.83
CA LEU A 226 23.10 -23.46 14.93
C LEU A 226 24.37 -22.57 14.94
N ASN A 227 24.22 -21.24 14.96
CA ASN A 227 25.37 -20.38 15.19
C ASN A 227 25.81 -20.57 16.66
N PRO A 228 27.09 -20.85 16.94
CA PRO A 228 27.58 -21.12 18.30
C PRO A 228 27.21 -20.04 19.32
N GLU A 229 27.07 -18.77 18.92
CA GLU A 229 26.62 -17.70 19.81
C GLU A 229 25.13 -17.82 20.21
N ASN A 230 24.28 -18.18 19.25
CA ASN A 230 22.86 -18.45 19.50
C ASN A 230 22.68 -19.76 20.27
N GLU A 231 23.50 -20.78 19.99
CA GLU A 231 23.50 -22.02 20.76
C GLU A 231 23.90 -21.77 22.21
N ALA A 232 24.96 -20.98 22.46
CA ALA A 232 25.36 -20.59 23.81
C ALA A 232 24.26 -19.80 24.54
N ARG A 233 23.57 -18.88 23.83
CA ARG A 233 22.42 -18.17 24.38
C ARG A 233 21.25 -19.11 24.68
N MET A 234 20.95 -20.06 23.79
CA MET A 234 19.92 -21.08 24.00
C MET A 234 20.26 -22.01 25.18
N GLN A 235 21.51 -22.40 25.35
CA GLN A 235 21.95 -23.20 26.49
C GLN A 235 21.84 -22.42 27.80
N ARG A 236 22.08 -21.10 27.78
CA ARG A 236 22.03 -20.27 28.98
C ARG A 236 20.61 -19.83 29.38
N TYR A 237 19.76 -19.51 28.41
CA TYR A 237 18.44 -18.90 28.67
C TYR A 237 17.26 -19.73 28.16
N GLY A 238 17.52 -20.90 27.58
CA GLY A 238 16.52 -21.73 26.93
C GLY A 238 16.16 -21.24 25.53
N TYR A 239 15.41 -22.08 24.81
CA TYR A 239 14.84 -21.73 23.51
C TYR A 239 13.80 -20.61 23.67
N GLN A 240 13.94 -19.53 22.90
CA GLN A 240 12.93 -18.48 22.79
C GLN A 240 12.41 -18.39 21.37
N ALA A 241 11.10 -18.53 21.19
CA ALA A 241 10.46 -18.49 19.88
C ALA A 241 10.75 -17.18 19.10
N LYS A 242 11.04 -16.08 19.82
CA LYS A 242 11.39 -14.79 19.21
C LYS A 242 12.74 -14.81 18.46
N ASP A 243 13.65 -15.72 18.83
CA ASP A 243 14.98 -15.81 18.23
C ASP A 243 14.92 -16.51 16.85
N GLU A 244 13.80 -17.14 16.50
CA GLU A 244 13.57 -17.73 15.17
C GLU A 244 13.18 -16.71 14.09
N TRP A 245 12.85 -15.48 14.50
CA TRP A 245 12.27 -14.48 13.62
C TRP A 245 13.18 -13.28 13.47
N ASP A 246 13.58 -13.01 12.22
CA ASP A 246 14.31 -11.80 11.87
C ASP A 246 13.30 -10.65 11.76
N LYS A 247 13.48 -9.62 12.58
CA LYS A 247 12.61 -8.44 12.63
C LYS A 247 13.35 -7.24 12.06
N ASN A 248 13.12 -6.95 10.78
CA ASN A 248 13.71 -5.82 10.08
C ASN A 248 12.73 -4.65 10.09
N MET A 249 13.17 -3.47 10.52
CA MET A 249 12.34 -2.26 10.44
C MET A 249 12.19 -1.85 8.97
N LEU A 250 10.97 -1.56 8.53
CA LEU A 250 10.69 -1.03 7.21
C LEU A 250 10.44 0.46 7.27
N PHE A 251 9.59 0.88 8.22
CA PHE A 251 9.15 2.26 8.33
C PHE A 251 9.04 2.69 9.80
N CYS A 252 9.38 3.94 10.07
CA CYS A 252 9.08 4.62 11.31
C CYS A 252 8.16 5.81 11.05
N VAL A 253 7.01 5.86 11.73
CA VAL A 253 6.04 6.94 11.59
C VAL A 253 6.05 7.79 12.85
N LYS A 254 6.47 9.05 12.72
CA LYS A 254 6.54 10.03 13.81
C LYS A 254 5.71 11.25 13.42
N ARG A 255 4.63 11.53 14.15
CA ARG A 255 3.75 12.69 13.90
C ARG A 255 3.25 12.81 12.44
N GLY A 256 3.04 11.68 11.76
CA GLY A 256 2.60 11.64 10.36
C GLY A 256 3.74 11.67 9.34
N GLU A 257 4.99 11.83 9.77
CA GLU A 257 6.16 11.72 8.90
C GLU A 257 6.63 10.27 8.86
N TRP A 258 6.79 9.74 7.65
CA TRP A 258 7.27 8.38 7.40
C TRP A 258 8.75 8.42 7.06
N GLU A 259 9.55 7.74 7.85
CA GLU A 259 10.98 7.51 7.68
C GLU A 259 11.21 6.04 7.32
N ASP A 260 12.23 5.74 6.52
CA ASP A 260 12.71 4.37 6.31
C ASP A 260 13.61 3.89 7.46
N ASP A 261 14.33 2.79 7.27
CA ASP A 261 15.28 2.23 8.23
C ASP A 261 16.55 3.07 8.39
N GLU A 262 16.90 3.87 7.38
CA GLU A 262 18.02 4.82 7.40
C GLU A 262 17.62 6.18 8.02
N GLY A 263 16.33 6.38 8.33
CA GLY A 263 15.80 7.64 8.85
C GLY A 263 15.51 8.68 7.75
N VAL A 264 15.57 8.29 6.48
CA VAL A 264 15.23 9.17 5.36
C VAL A 264 13.72 9.29 5.24
N ARG A 265 13.23 10.52 5.14
CA ARG A 265 11.81 10.81 5.01
C ARG A 265 11.29 10.38 3.64
N ILE A 266 10.40 9.39 3.62
CA ILE A 266 9.84 8.81 2.39
C ILE A 266 8.40 9.26 2.08
N ALA A 267 7.61 9.60 3.10
CA ALA A 267 6.21 9.99 2.92
C ALA A 267 5.72 10.88 4.07
N VAL A 268 4.58 11.54 3.85
CA VAL A 268 3.93 12.43 4.80
C VAL A 268 2.44 12.18 4.77
N GLU A 269 1.84 12.03 5.95
CA GLU A 269 0.40 12.00 6.10
C GLU A 269 -0.14 13.43 6.10
N GLY A 270 -1.18 13.67 5.31
CA GLY A 270 -1.93 14.91 5.35
C GLY A 270 -2.80 15.00 6.62
N ASP A 271 -3.40 16.17 6.79
CA ASP A 271 -4.27 16.45 7.94
C ASP A 271 -5.43 15.45 7.99
N GLY A 272 -5.64 14.84 9.17
CA GLY A 272 -6.70 13.85 9.37
C GLY A 272 -6.39 12.43 8.91
N ARG A 273 -5.13 12.09 8.54
CA ARG A 273 -4.67 10.73 8.17
C ARG A 273 -5.36 10.12 6.95
N SER A 274 -6.22 10.87 6.27
CA SER A 274 -6.95 10.44 5.07
C SER A 274 -6.14 10.66 3.80
N GLU A 275 -5.03 11.39 3.88
CA GLU A 275 -4.15 11.66 2.75
C GLU A 275 -2.71 11.20 3.03
N LEU A 276 -2.03 10.75 1.99
CA LEU A 276 -0.65 10.29 2.02
C LEU A 276 0.10 10.81 0.81
N ASP A 277 1.17 11.56 1.06
CA ASP A 277 2.09 12.09 0.06
C ASP A 277 3.43 11.36 0.13
N ILE A 278 3.75 10.56 -0.88
CA ILE A 278 5.03 9.87 -1.03
C ILE A 278 6.04 10.85 -1.64
N LEU A 279 7.04 11.24 -0.84
CA LEU A 279 8.05 12.23 -1.19
C LEU A 279 9.21 11.63 -2.00
N ALA A 280 9.66 10.44 -1.61
CA ALA A 280 10.86 9.85 -2.19
C ALA A 280 10.64 9.46 -3.66
N ARG A 281 11.59 9.85 -4.53
CA ARG A 281 11.79 9.21 -5.83
C ARG A 281 12.36 7.82 -5.57
N VAL A 282 11.48 6.88 -5.27
CA VAL A 282 11.87 5.46 -5.20
C VAL A 282 11.90 4.92 -6.63
N GLU A 283 12.82 5.47 -7.42
CA GLU A 283 13.08 5.03 -8.78
C GLU A 283 13.53 3.56 -8.73
N GLY A 284 12.88 2.69 -9.51
CA GLY A 284 13.26 1.28 -9.64
C GLY A 284 12.62 0.27 -8.68
N ARG A 285 11.77 0.67 -7.71
CA ARG A 285 11.03 -0.28 -6.84
C ARG A 285 9.52 -0.10 -6.93
N GLY A 286 8.91 -0.56 -8.03
CA GLY A 286 7.45 -0.45 -8.24
C GLY A 286 6.59 -1.08 -7.12
N TRP A 287 7.11 -2.10 -6.42
CA TRP A 287 6.45 -2.75 -5.28
C TRP A 287 6.48 -1.92 -3.99
N TRP A 288 7.43 -0.98 -3.87
CA TRP A 288 7.62 -0.17 -2.67
C TRP A 288 6.43 0.76 -2.43
N ARG A 289 5.92 1.37 -3.50
CA ARG A 289 4.74 2.23 -3.42
C ARG A 289 3.52 1.47 -2.89
N ASP A 290 3.28 0.27 -3.41
CA ASP A 290 2.17 -0.57 -2.94
C ASP A 290 2.33 -0.93 -1.48
N LEU A 291 3.56 -1.21 -1.06
CA LEU A 291 3.88 -1.51 0.33
C LEU A 291 3.61 -0.30 1.23
N VAL A 292 4.10 0.89 0.87
CA VAL A 292 3.89 2.13 1.66
C VAL A 292 2.39 2.44 1.80
N VAL A 293 1.63 2.38 0.70
CA VAL A 293 0.18 2.61 0.74
C VAL A 293 -0.52 1.56 1.60
N SER A 294 -0.14 0.28 1.48
CA SER A 294 -0.76 -0.80 2.26
C SER A 294 -0.43 -0.69 3.76
N CYS A 295 0.81 -0.33 4.11
CA CYS A 295 1.22 -0.05 5.48
C CYS A 295 0.49 1.15 6.07
N TRP A 296 0.25 2.19 5.28
CA TRP A 296 -0.54 3.35 5.70
C TRP A 296 -1.98 2.95 5.99
N VAL A 297 -2.63 2.21 5.09
CA VAL A 297 -3.99 1.68 5.29
C VAL A 297 -4.07 0.79 6.53
N MET A 298 -3.11 -0.14 6.69
CA MET A 298 -2.99 -0.99 7.88
C MET A 298 -2.91 -0.16 9.16
N ARG A 299 -2.11 0.92 9.17
CA ARG A 299 -2.00 1.82 10.33
C ARG A 299 -3.31 2.55 10.61
N VAL A 300 -3.97 3.11 9.60
CA VAL A 300 -5.26 3.81 9.75
C VAL A 300 -6.33 2.84 10.28
N TRP A 301 -6.38 1.63 9.74
CA TRP A 301 -7.30 0.59 10.19
C TRP A 301 -7.04 0.17 11.64
N ALA A 302 -5.78 0.05 12.05
CA ALA A 302 -5.39 -0.31 13.40
C ALA A 302 -5.62 0.81 14.43
N SER A 303 -5.55 2.09 14.03
CA SER A 303 -5.65 3.21 14.97
C SER A 303 -7.08 3.60 15.31
N ASP A 304 -7.88 3.87 14.30
CA ASP A 304 -9.21 4.51 14.46
C ASP A 304 -10.35 3.58 13.99
N GLY A 305 -9.98 2.43 13.40
CA GLY A 305 -10.90 1.60 12.63
C GLY A 305 -11.22 2.24 11.28
N LEU A 306 -11.46 1.40 10.27
CA LEU A 306 -11.97 1.86 8.98
C LEU A 306 -13.38 1.29 8.84
N ARG A 307 -14.36 2.14 8.53
CA ARG A 307 -15.75 1.73 8.26
C ARG A 307 -16.31 2.59 7.14
N TRP A 308 -17.16 2.02 6.30
CA TRP A 308 -17.86 2.75 5.24
C TRP A 308 -19.29 2.25 5.06
N GLU A 309 -20.10 3.05 4.39
CA GLU A 309 -21.52 2.77 4.15
C GLU A 309 -21.70 1.57 3.20
N GLY A 310 -22.65 0.69 3.50
CA GLY A 310 -22.87 -0.56 2.75
C GLY A 310 -21.95 -1.72 3.14
N ASP A 311 -21.14 -1.57 4.18
CA ASP A 311 -20.33 -2.64 4.77
C ASP A 311 -21.23 -3.55 5.65
N VAL A 312 -22.13 -4.31 4.99
CA VAL A 312 -23.21 -5.05 5.65
C VAL A 312 -22.66 -6.32 6.32
N LYS A 313 -22.09 -6.10 7.51
CA LYS A 313 -22.46 -6.83 8.73
C LYS A 313 -22.31 -5.88 9.92
N GLY A 314 -23.33 -5.04 10.10
CA GLY A 314 -23.40 -4.09 11.20
C GLY A 314 -24.80 -3.58 11.53
N TRP A 315 -25.83 -4.43 11.35
CA TRP A 315 -27.26 -4.22 11.62
C TRP A 315 -28.01 -3.31 10.65
#